data_AF-A0A0F9BF01-F1
#
_entry.id   AF-A0A0F9BF01-F1
#
_cell.length_a   1.000
_cell.length_b   1.000
_cell.length_c   1.000
_cell.angle_alpha   90.00
_cell.angle_beta   90.00
_cell.angle_gamma   90.00
#
_symmetry.space_group_name_H-M   'P 1'
#
loop_
_entity.id
_entity.type
_entity.pdbx_description
1 polymer ?
#
loop_
_entity_poly.entity_id
_entity_poly.type
_entity_poly.pdbx_seq_one_letter_code
_entity_poly.pdbx_strand_id
1 'polypeptide(L)'
;METQTAAHGARGLDKTRLGRCYQLAGEYTLEQAHCELVHGTIQQEPHPPNPHAWCEFEDGDGWLVWEPIGQDILPRAVFYTLFNAEEHNRYTPEVQFSWMEKTRNWGPWEGDYWNVDGDKAVKGAGR
;
A
#
# COMPACT_ATOMS: atom_id res chain seq x y z
N MET A 1 -9.81 11.61 -28.55
CA MET A 1 -9.64 11.23 -27.14
C MET A 1 -8.34 10.47 -27.06
N GLU A 2 -7.26 11.16 -26.70
CA GLU A 2 -5.95 10.54 -26.53
C GLU A 2 -5.85 10.07 -25.08
N THR A 3 -5.89 8.76 -24.87
CA THR A 3 -5.51 8.14 -23.60
C THR A 3 -4.00 8.25 -23.47
N GLN A 4 -3.56 9.23 -22.70
CA GLN A 4 -2.17 9.41 -22.36
C GLN A 4 -1.80 8.41 -21.28
N THR A 5 -1.40 7.20 -21.67
CA THR A 5 -0.80 6.21 -20.79
C THR A 5 0.61 6.68 -20.45
N ALA A 6 0.72 7.57 -19.46
CA ALA A 6 2.01 7.96 -18.92
C ALA A 6 2.52 6.80 -18.05
N ALA A 7 3.46 6.02 -18.58
CA ALA A 7 4.31 5.16 -17.77
C ALA A 7 5.16 6.06 -16.85
N HIS A 8 4.66 6.34 -15.65
CA HIS A 8 5.43 7.00 -14.60
C HIS A 8 6.40 5.98 -14.00
N GLY A 9 7.64 6.01 -14.47
CA GLY A 9 8.75 5.33 -13.78
C GLY A 9 9.00 5.92 -12.39
N ALA A 10 9.72 5.15 -11.55
CA ALA A 10 9.93 5.40 -10.13
C ALA A 10 10.36 6.85 -9.81
N ARG A 11 9.41 7.70 -9.45
CA ARG A 11 9.64 9.02 -8.88
C ARG A 11 10.06 8.77 -7.44
N GLY A 12 11.33 9.06 -7.15
CA GLY A 12 11.89 8.84 -5.82
C GLY A 12 11.03 9.36 -4.66
N LEU A 13 11.28 8.85 -3.46
CA LEU A 13 10.47 9.06 -2.25
C LEU A 13 10.05 10.53 -2.00
N ASP A 14 8.74 10.78 -1.93
CA ASP A 14 8.19 12.05 -1.45
C ASP A 14 8.16 12.07 0.08
N LYS A 15 9.07 12.86 0.67
CA LYS A 15 9.19 12.99 2.13
C LYS A 15 7.94 13.53 2.82
N THR A 16 7.08 14.26 2.11
CA THR A 16 5.83 14.81 2.67
C THR A 16 4.73 13.75 2.84
N ARG A 17 4.93 12.57 2.24
CA ARG A 17 3.98 11.45 2.25
C ARG A 17 4.39 10.34 3.22
N LEU A 18 5.62 10.40 3.77
CA LEU A 18 6.12 9.40 4.71
C LEU A 18 5.19 9.22 5.91
N GLY A 19 4.93 7.96 6.27
CA GLY A 19 4.02 7.58 7.35
C GLY A 19 2.52 7.65 6.99
N ARG A 20 2.17 8.01 5.75
CA ARG A 20 0.77 8.13 5.31
C ARG A 20 0.32 7.03 4.35
N CYS A 21 1.10 5.96 4.17
CA CYS A 21 0.82 4.92 3.19
C CYS A 21 -0.59 4.32 3.32
N TYR A 22 -1.02 3.97 4.53
CA TYR A 22 -2.38 3.47 4.82
C TYR A 22 -3.47 4.46 4.41
N GLN A 23 -3.32 5.73 4.80
CA GLN A 23 -4.29 6.77 4.42
C GLN A 23 -4.33 6.97 2.91
N LEU A 24 -3.18 7.16 2.28
CA LEU A 24 -3.09 7.51 0.87
C LEU A 24 -3.55 6.37 -0.04
N ALA A 25 -3.19 5.13 0.28
CA ALA A 25 -3.69 3.94 -0.41
C ALA A 25 -5.21 3.81 -0.21
N GLY A 26 -5.68 3.98 1.02
CA GLY A 26 -7.11 3.93 1.29
C GLY A 26 -7.92 5.00 0.54
N GLU A 27 -7.45 6.25 0.51
CA GLU A 27 -8.06 7.33 -0.26
C GLU A 27 -8.11 6.98 -1.75
N TYR A 28 -7.00 6.49 -2.31
CA TYR A 28 -6.92 6.10 -3.73
C TYR A 28 -7.91 4.98 -4.08
N THR A 29 -8.01 3.94 -3.25
CA THR A 29 -8.95 2.83 -3.47
C THR A 29 -10.41 3.26 -3.40
N LEU A 30 -10.75 4.23 -2.55
CA LEU A 30 -12.12 4.78 -2.50
C LEU A 30 -12.45 5.64 -3.72
N GLU A 31 -11.46 6.32 -4.30
CA GLU A 31 -11.62 7.11 -5.53
C GLU A 31 -11.64 6.22 -6.78
N GLN A 32 -10.95 5.08 -6.75
CA GLN A 32 -10.82 4.13 -7.86
C GLN A 32 -11.43 2.79 -7.49
N ALA A 33 -12.76 2.65 -7.67
CA ALA A 33 -13.52 1.48 -7.21
C ALA A 33 -13.09 0.12 -7.81
N HIS A 34 -12.23 0.11 -8.83
CA HIS A 34 -11.66 -1.10 -9.43
C HIS A 34 -10.32 -1.53 -8.79
N CYS A 35 -9.78 -0.71 -7.88
CA CYS A 35 -8.58 -1.03 -7.11
C CYS A 35 -8.94 -1.78 -5.83
N GLU A 36 -8.00 -2.61 -5.38
CA GLU A 36 -8.06 -3.26 -4.08
C GLU A 36 -6.95 -2.70 -3.18
N LEU A 37 -7.28 -2.41 -1.94
CA LEU A 37 -6.32 -1.99 -0.92
C LEU A 37 -5.59 -3.22 -0.39
N VAL A 38 -4.27 -3.17 -0.40
CA VAL A 38 -3.41 -4.21 0.16
C VAL A 38 -2.67 -3.67 1.37
N HIS A 39 -2.75 -4.41 2.48
CA HIS A 39 -1.89 -4.20 3.64
C HIS A 39 -0.84 -5.28 3.71
N GLY A 40 0.40 -4.88 3.96
CA GLY A 40 1.45 -5.85 4.20
C GLY A 40 2.74 -5.25 4.69
N THR A 41 3.87 -5.81 4.26
CA THR A 41 5.21 -5.32 4.59
C THR A 41 6.02 -5.11 3.33
N ILE A 42 6.88 -4.10 3.34
CA ILE A 42 7.98 -3.95 2.42
C ILE A 42 9.29 -4.06 3.19
N GLN A 43 10.39 -4.18 2.47
CA GLN A 43 11.74 -4.37 3.01
C GLN A 43 11.90 -5.73 3.72
N GLN A 44 13.11 -6.25 3.61
CA GLN A 44 13.57 -7.40 4.36
C GLN A 44 15.06 -7.21 4.64
N GLU A 45 15.71 -8.23 5.19
CA GLU A 45 17.08 -8.12 5.64
C GLU A 45 18.03 -7.47 4.61
N PRO A 46 18.90 -6.54 5.06
CA PRO A 46 19.30 -6.23 6.44
C PRO A 46 18.41 -5.20 7.16
N HIS A 47 17.26 -4.83 6.58
CA HIS A 47 16.32 -3.90 7.20
C HIS A 47 15.13 -4.65 7.80
N PRO A 48 14.61 -4.21 8.96
CA PRO A 48 13.42 -4.81 9.53
C PRO A 48 12.24 -4.66 8.57
N PRO A 49 11.30 -5.63 8.53
CA PRO A 49 10.06 -5.49 7.78
C PRO A 49 9.35 -4.19 8.15
N ASN A 50 8.98 -3.41 7.15
CA ASN A 50 8.32 -2.14 7.30
C ASN A 50 6.84 -2.27 6.89
N PRO A 51 5.88 -2.19 7.82
CA PRO A 51 4.47 -2.22 7.50
C PRO A 51 4.09 -1.14 6.50
N HIS A 52 3.34 -1.53 5.49
CA HIS A 52 3.03 -0.71 4.35
C HIS A 52 1.63 -1.00 3.81
N ALA A 53 1.14 -0.08 3.00
CA ALA A 53 -0.09 -0.25 2.23
C ALA A 53 0.11 0.25 0.80
N TRP A 54 -0.52 -0.42 -0.16
CA TRP A 54 -0.51 -0.08 -1.57
C TRP A 54 -1.85 -0.46 -2.21
N CYS A 55 -2.08 -0.04 -3.45
CA CYS A 55 -3.28 -0.42 -4.20
C CYS A 55 -2.91 -1.33 -5.36
N GLU A 56 -3.73 -2.32 -5.65
CA GLU A 56 -3.58 -3.20 -6.81
C GLU A 56 -4.80 -3.12 -7.71
N PHE A 57 -4.56 -3.20 -9.02
CA PHE A 57 -5.62 -3.20 -10.02
C PHE A 57 -5.16 -3.89 -11.30
N GLU A 58 -6.11 -4.40 -12.07
CA GLU A 58 -5.87 -4.89 -13.43
C GLU A 58 -5.94 -3.72 -14.42
N ASP A 59 -4.98 -3.64 -15.35
CA ASP A 59 -5.04 -2.75 -16.50
C ASP A 59 -4.50 -3.49 -17.73
N GLY A 60 -5.32 -3.55 -18.79
CA GLY A 60 -5.03 -4.33 -20.00
C GLY A 60 -4.77 -5.80 -19.69
N ASP A 61 -3.53 -6.25 -19.92
CA ASP A 61 -3.14 -7.66 -19.84
C ASP A 61 -2.43 -8.04 -18.52
N GLY A 62 -2.44 -7.19 -17.50
CA GLY A 62 -1.72 -7.50 -16.26
C GLY A 62 -2.10 -6.71 -15.01
N TRP A 63 -1.57 -7.18 -13.89
CA TRP A 63 -1.72 -6.55 -12.58
C TRP A 63 -0.69 -5.45 -12.37
N LEU A 64 -1.17 -4.29 -11.93
CA LEU A 64 -0.38 -3.13 -11.56
C LEU A 64 -0.53 -2.83 -10.07
N VAL A 65 0.48 -2.18 -9.51
CA VAL A 65 0.53 -1.66 -8.15
C VAL A 65 0.69 -0.15 -8.22
N TRP A 66 -0.16 0.58 -7.52
CA TRP A 66 0.10 1.98 -7.19
C TRP A 66 0.76 2.09 -5.81
N GLU A 67 1.98 2.60 -5.75
CA GLU A 67 2.74 2.83 -4.53
C GLU A 67 2.49 4.25 -4.01
N PRO A 68 1.89 4.42 -2.83
CA PRO A 68 1.38 5.73 -2.39
C PRO A 68 2.46 6.76 -2.05
N ILE A 69 3.70 6.37 -1.75
CA ILE A 69 4.73 7.31 -1.27
C ILE A 69 5.48 7.96 -2.43
N GLY A 70 5.97 7.17 -3.39
CA GLY A 70 6.57 7.60 -4.65
C GLY A 70 5.53 8.02 -5.70
N GLN A 71 4.26 7.62 -5.52
CA GLN A 71 3.17 7.81 -6.48
C GLN A 71 3.41 7.07 -7.81
N ASP A 72 4.10 5.94 -7.72
CA ASP A 72 4.52 5.15 -8.86
C ASP A 72 3.47 4.10 -9.22
N ILE A 73 3.34 3.82 -10.51
CA ILE A 73 2.58 2.67 -11.01
C ILE A 73 3.58 1.66 -11.56
N LEU A 74 3.61 0.48 -10.96
CA LEU A 74 4.57 -0.57 -11.30
C LEU A 74 3.83 -1.87 -11.63
N PRO A 75 4.34 -2.70 -12.56
CA PRO A 75 3.86 -4.06 -12.68
C PRO A 75 3.98 -4.78 -11.33
N ARG A 76 2.96 -5.55 -10.94
CA ARG A 76 2.92 -6.19 -9.62
C ARG A 76 4.18 -6.99 -9.31
N ALA A 77 4.64 -7.82 -10.25
CA ALA A 77 5.86 -8.60 -10.09
C ALA A 77 7.11 -7.73 -9.84
N VAL A 78 7.18 -6.55 -10.48
CA VAL A 78 8.29 -5.59 -10.29
C VAL A 78 8.21 -4.98 -8.90
N PHE A 79 7.03 -4.56 -8.44
CA PHE A 79 6.85 -4.01 -7.10
C PHE A 79 7.28 -4.99 -6.00
N TYR A 80 6.77 -6.22 -6.06
CA TYR A 80 7.08 -7.25 -5.06
C TYR A 80 8.58 -7.57 -5.02
N THR A 81 9.23 -7.62 -6.19
CA THR A 81 10.67 -7.88 -6.26
C THR A 81 11.50 -6.68 -5.77
N LEU A 82 11.16 -5.46 -6.22
CA LEU A 82 11.92 -4.25 -5.93
C LEU A 82 11.86 -3.86 -4.45
N PHE A 83 10.67 -3.99 -3.86
CA PHE A 83 10.44 -3.59 -2.47
C PHE A 83 10.51 -4.76 -1.50
N ASN A 84 10.72 -5.99 -1.97
CA ASN A 84 10.53 -7.21 -1.17
C ASN A 84 9.17 -7.19 -0.46
N ALA A 85 8.12 -6.90 -1.24
CA ALA A 85 6.78 -6.77 -0.68
C ALA A 85 6.21 -8.14 -0.34
N GLU A 86 5.57 -8.22 0.83
CA GLU A 86 4.81 -9.37 1.29
C GLU A 86 3.39 -8.90 1.61
N GLU A 87 2.41 -9.48 0.91
CA GLU A 87 0.99 -9.21 1.14
C GLU A 87 0.50 -10.01 2.36
N HIS A 88 -0.19 -9.32 3.26
CA HIS A 88 -0.79 -9.95 4.44
C HIS A 88 -2.32 -9.98 4.36
N ASN A 89 -2.92 -8.85 3.94
CA ASN A 89 -4.36 -8.72 3.79
C ASN A 89 -4.75 -7.87 2.58
N ARG A 90 -5.94 -8.12 2.03
CA ARG A 90 -6.49 -7.45 0.86
C ARG A 90 -7.96 -7.10 1.09
N TYR A 91 -8.36 -5.94 0.59
CA TYR A 91 -9.69 -5.38 0.83
C TYR A 91 -10.25 -4.73 -0.43
N THR A 92 -11.49 -5.10 -0.78
CA THR A 92 -12.28 -4.30 -1.73
C THR A 92 -12.67 -2.96 -1.08
N PRO A 93 -13.09 -1.96 -1.85
CA PRO A 93 -13.54 -0.67 -1.30
C PRO A 93 -14.63 -0.81 -0.23
N GLU A 94 -15.58 -1.74 -0.39
CA GLU A 94 -16.67 -1.97 0.57
C GLU A 94 -16.16 -2.56 1.89
N VAL A 95 -15.23 -3.51 1.82
CA VAL A 95 -14.62 -4.13 2.99
C VAL A 95 -13.75 -3.11 3.73
N GLN A 96 -12.95 -2.34 2.99
CA GLN A 96 -12.18 -1.22 3.54
C GLN A 96 -13.09 -0.22 4.28
N PHE A 97 -14.21 0.20 3.67
CA PHE A 97 -15.12 1.16 4.29
C PHE A 97 -15.68 0.64 5.61
N SER A 98 -16.07 -0.64 5.64
CA SER A 98 -16.56 -1.32 6.85
C SER A 98 -15.51 -1.32 7.97
N TRP A 99 -14.24 -1.55 7.63
CA TRP A 99 -13.15 -1.48 8.60
C TRP A 99 -12.95 -0.07 9.14
N MET A 100 -12.89 0.94 8.27
CA MET A 100 -12.70 2.32 8.67
C MET A 100 -13.83 2.82 9.58
N GLU A 101 -15.07 2.43 9.33
CA GLU A 101 -16.20 2.76 10.20
C GLU A 101 -16.02 2.17 11.61
N LYS A 102 -15.57 0.91 11.68
CA LYS A 102 -15.39 0.16 12.93
C LYS A 102 -14.20 0.64 13.74
N THR A 103 -13.06 0.90 13.10
CA THR A 103 -11.77 1.15 13.78
C THR A 103 -11.42 2.62 13.88
N ARG A 104 -12.07 3.48 13.08
CA ARG A 104 -11.76 4.92 12.95
C ARG A 104 -10.30 5.19 12.58
N ASN A 105 -9.66 4.28 11.84
CA ASN A 105 -8.32 4.45 11.28
C ASN A 105 -8.20 3.79 9.89
N TRP A 106 -7.15 4.14 9.15
CA TRP A 106 -6.87 3.63 7.80
C TRP A 106 -6.14 2.29 7.76
N GLY A 107 -5.89 1.70 8.93
CA GLY A 107 -5.09 0.49 9.08
C GLY A 107 -3.75 0.74 9.76
N PRO A 108 -2.97 -0.32 9.95
CA PRO A 108 -3.37 -1.72 9.73
C PRO A 108 -4.49 -2.16 10.70
N TRP A 109 -5.35 -3.08 10.27
CA TRP A 109 -6.52 -3.52 11.06
C TRP A 109 -6.37 -4.91 11.65
N GLU A 110 -5.57 -5.77 11.01
CA GLU A 110 -5.47 -7.19 11.27
C GLU A 110 -4.02 -7.67 11.08
N GLY A 111 -3.73 -8.87 11.55
CA GLY A 111 -2.41 -9.50 11.46
C GLY A 111 -1.48 -9.17 12.62
N ASP A 112 -0.38 -9.92 12.69
CA ASP A 112 0.66 -9.85 13.71
C ASP A 112 2.00 -9.32 13.18
N TYR A 113 2.02 -8.83 11.94
CA TYR A 113 3.19 -8.27 11.25
C TYR A 113 3.51 -6.83 11.65
N TRP A 114 2.69 -6.22 12.51
CA TRP A 114 2.82 -4.84 12.94
C TRP A 114 2.57 -4.69 14.45
N ASN A 115 3.16 -3.64 15.02
CA ASN A 115 2.92 -3.17 16.37
C ASN A 115 2.91 -1.64 16.39
N VAL A 116 2.35 -1.09 17.47
CA VAL A 116 2.39 0.34 17.76
C VAL A 116 3.48 0.58 18.80
N ASP A 117 4.47 1.40 18.47
CA ASP A 117 5.52 1.78 19.42
C ASP A 117 5.01 2.84 20.43
N GLY A 118 5.88 3.23 21.37
CA GLY A 118 5.55 4.23 22.39
C GLY A 118 5.16 5.60 21.83
N ASP A 119 5.56 5.90 20.60
CA ASP A 119 5.26 7.15 19.88
C ASP A 119 3.98 7.04 19.03
N LYS A 120 3.25 5.93 19.15
CA LYS A 120 2.05 5.60 18.38
C LYS A 120 2.31 5.42 16.88
N ALA A 121 3.55 5.16 16.48
CA ALA A 121 3.89 4.85 15.10
C ALA A 121 3.73 3.36 14.82
N VAL A 122 3.25 3.04 13.61
CA VAL A 122 3.18 1.66 13.13
C VAL A 122 4.59 1.18 12.77
N LYS A 123 5.02 0.05 13.34
CA LYS A 123 6.32 -0.58 13.14
C LYS A 123 6.14 -2.07 12.86
N GLY A 124 7.09 -2.68 12.17
CA GLY A 124 7.09 -4.13 11.99
C GLY A 124 7.17 -4.84 13.33
N ALA A 125 6.45 -5.95 13.47
CA ALA A 125 6.66 -6.82 14.62
C ALA A 125 8.08 -7.38 14.57
N GLY A 126 8.87 -7.10 15.62
CA GLY A 126 10.20 -7.70 15.76
C GLY A 126 10.06 -9.22 15.76
N ARG A 127 10.80 -9.90 14.89
CA ARG A 127 10.93 -11.35 14.92
C ARG A 127 11.84 -11.78 16.06
#